data_AF-A0AA44TGD2-F1
#
_entry.id   AF-A0AA44TGD2-F1
#
_cell.length_a   1.000
_cell.length_b   1.000
_cell.length_c   1.000
_cell.angle_alpha   90.00
_cell.angle_beta   90.00
_cell.angle_gamma   90.00
#
_symmetry.space_group_name_H-M   'P 1'
#
loop_
_entity.id
_entity.type
_entity.pdbx_description
1 polymer ?
#
loop_
_entity_poly.entity_id
_entity_poly.type
_entity_poly.pdbx_seq_one_letter_code
_entity_poly.pdbx_strand_id
1 'polypeptide(L)'
;MEIKTTLQQANEIIEKYESKRLALQNQLVKLDEDVRYMQGEVERDFQQAVMNDSKINGRLKNDLDALLVTRDQLVKMLRGFDGLLQNALMGIREEVQKETQSIVDGTRNREVELEKELKDIKLAYLDKLAQYHDEFEQGASELLKYRQLNERLGLREVDIRGNRIIDLDSTYQRGNHFKAVFEPTVNEARDTLATGTLPHAAQQYAEQLVK
;
A
#
# COMPACT_ATOMS: atom_id res chain seq x y z
N MET A 1 14.11 -6.46 25.56
CA MET A 1 14.84 -6.84 24.35
C MET A 1 13.81 -6.81 23.24
N GLU A 2 13.76 -5.76 22.43
CA GLU A 2 12.77 -5.63 21.35
C GLU A 2 13.08 -6.67 20.27
N ILE A 3 12.08 -7.48 19.94
CA ILE A 3 12.17 -8.45 18.86
C ILE A 3 12.08 -7.66 17.56
N LYS A 4 13.18 -7.64 16.79
CA LYS A 4 13.21 -6.99 15.47
C LYS A 4 12.29 -7.73 14.51
N THR A 5 11.49 -7.00 13.74
CA THR A 5 10.63 -7.59 12.70
C THR A 5 11.48 -8.18 11.58
N THR A 6 10.96 -9.17 10.85
CA THR A 6 11.71 -9.78 9.72
C THR A 6 12.07 -8.73 8.66
N LEU A 7 11.23 -7.73 8.45
CA LEU A 7 11.52 -6.56 7.59
C LEU A 7 12.73 -5.75 8.09
N GLN A 8 12.81 -5.47 9.39
CA GLN A 8 13.95 -4.75 9.97
C GLN A 8 15.24 -5.58 9.82
N GLN A 9 15.17 -6.89 10.05
CA GLN A 9 16.32 -7.78 9.89
C GLN A 9 16.80 -7.84 8.43
N ALA A 10 15.87 -7.88 7.47
CA ALA A 10 16.19 -7.83 6.04
C ALA A 10 16.92 -6.54 5.66
N ASN A 11 16.41 -5.39 6.10
CA ASN A 11 16.99 -4.09 5.82
C ASN A 11 18.39 -3.94 6.43
N GLU A 12 18.60 -4.42 7.66
CA GLU A 12 19.92 -4.40 8.30
C GLU A 12 20.95 -5.25 7.53
N ILE A 13 20.54 -6.40 7.00
CA ILE A 13 21.40 -7.22 6.13
C ILE A 13 21.75 -6.46 4.86
N ILE A 14 20.76 -5.87 4.19
CA ILE A 14 20.97 -5.10 2.95
C ILE A 14 21.94 -3.94 3.19
N GLU A 15 21.67 -3.08 4.18
CA GLU A 15 22.49 -1.92 4.52
C GLU A 15 23.94 -2.31 4.84
N LYS A 16 24.12 -3.39 5.61
CA LYS A 16 25.46 -3.90 5.97
C LYS A 16 26.25 -4.34 4.73
N TYR A 17 25.59 -5.01 3.79
CA TYR A 17 26.24 -5.48 2.56
C TYR A 17 26.47 -4.33 1.59
N GLU A 18 25.54 -3.39 1.43
CA GLU A 18 25.73 -2.19 0.60
C GLU A 18 26.89 -1.32 1.11
N SER A 19 26.99 -1.13 2.42
CA SER A 19 28.12 -0.42 3.05
C SER A 19 29.46 -1.08 2.75
N LYS A 20 29.52 -2.42 2.80
CA LYS A 20 30.71 -3.19 2.43
C LYS A 20 31.03 -3.10 0.95
N ARG A 21 30.03 -3.14 0.07
CA ARG A 21 30.20 -2.96 -1.37
C ARG A 21 30.81 -1.59 -1.67
N LEU A 22 30.29 -0.54 -1.04
CA LEU A 22 30.80 0.82 -1.19
C LEU A 22 32.25 0.94 -0.69
N ALA A 23 32.58 0.31 0.44
CA ALA A 23 33.95 0.29 0.96
C ALA A 23 34.92 -0.39 -0.03
N LEU A 24 34.53 -1.53 -0.61
CA LEU A 24 35.32 -2.22 -1.64
C LEU A 24 35.45 -1.38 -2.92
N GLN A 25 34.39 -0.70 -3.36
CA GLN A 25 34.46 0.21 -4.51
C GLN A 25 35.44 1.36 -4.26
N ASN A 26 35.41 1.97 -3.07
CA ASN A 26 36.36 3.02 -2.71
C ASN A 26 37.80 2.51 -2.64
N GLN A 27 38.02 1.29 -2.18
CA GLN A 27 39.33 0.65 -2.22
C GLN A 27 39.81 0.41 -3.66
N LEU A 28 38.91 0.03 -4.58
CA LEU A 28 39.26 -0.16 -5.99
C LEU A 28 39.74 1.14 -6.62
N VAL A 29 39.06 2.26 -6.33
CA VAL A 29 39.42 3.58 -6.84
C VAL A 29 40.83 3.96 -6.41
N LYS A 30 41.16 3.82 -5.12
CA LYS A 30 42.51 4.10 -4.61
C LYS A 30 43.56 3.20 -5.25
N LEU A 31 43.24 1.91 -5.39
CA LEU A 31 44.16 0.95 -5.99
C LEU A 31 44.40 1.22 -7.48
N ASP A 32 43.38 1.70 -8.21
CA ASP A 32 43.52 2.15 -9.60
C ASP A 32 44.46 3.37 -9.72
N GLU A 33 44.42 4.29 -8.75
CA GLU A 33 45.35 5.42 -8.66
C GLU A 33 46.79 4.94 -8.40
N ASP A 34 46.97 4.04 -7.43
CA ASP A 34 48.28 3.46 -7.08
C ASP A 34 48.91 2.70 -8.26
N VAL A 35 48.10 1.89 -8.97
CA VAL A 35 48.54 1.17 -10.17
C VAL A 35 49.01 2.15 -11.25
N ARG A 36 48.26 3.23 -11.51
CA ARG A 36 48.66 4.24 -12.50
C ARG A 36 49.94 4.96 -12.10
N TYR A 37 50.07 5.33 -10.84
CA TYR A 37 51.28 5.95 -10.32
C TYR A 37 52.50 5.03 -10.51
N MET A 38 52.37 3.76 -10.13
CA MET A 38 53.45 2.79 -10.22
C MET A 38 53.82 2.40 -11.66
N GLN A 39 52.85 2.34 -12.56
CA GLN A 39 53.12 2.23 -13.99
C GLN A 39 53.98 3.40 -14.49
N GLY A 40 53.72 4.61 -14.01
CA GLY A 40 54.52 5.80 -14.34
C GLY A 40 55.94 5.76 -13.78
N GLU A 41 56.15 5.23 -12.57
CA GLU A 41 57.49 5.03 -11.99
C GLU A 41 58.29 3.95 -12.73
N VAL A 42 57.65 2.83 -13.09
CA VAL A 42 58.28 1.76 -13.91
C VAL A 42 58.71 2.29 -15.28
N GLU A 43 57.87 3.09 -15.94
CA GLU A 43 58.19 3.70 -17.23
C GLU A 43 59.35 4.69 -17.12
N ARG A 44 59.35 5.53 -16.08
CA ARG A 44 60.46 6.47 -15.82
C ARG A 44 61.77 5.75 -15.55
N ASP A 45 61.75 4.69 -14.73
CA ASP A 45 62.93 3.86 -14.46
C ASP A 45 63.46 3.19 -15.73
N PHE A 46 62.57 2.67 -16.57
CA PHE A 46 62.93 2.10 -17.87
C PHE A 46 63.61 3.13 -18.78
N GLN A 47 63.02 4.32 -18.95
CA GLN A 47 63.60 5.39 -19.76
C GLN A 47 64.97 5.83 -19.23
N GLN A 48 65.11 5.93 -17.91
CA GLN A 48 66.36 6.33 -17.27
C GLN A 48 67.45 5.25 -17.40
N ALA A 49 67.07 3.98 -17.33
CA ALA A 49 67.97 2.85 -17.59
C ALA A 49 68.49 2.85 -19.03
N VAL A 50 67.61 3.13 -20.01
CA VAL A 50 67.98 3.25 -21.42
C VAL A 50 68.91 4.44 -21.66
N MET A 51 68.63 5.62 -21.10
CA MET A 51 69.45 6.82 -21.34
C MET A 51 70.83 6.75 -20.68
N ASN A 52 70.94 6.10 -19.53
CA ASN A 52 72.18 6.06 -18.74
C ASN A 52 72.94 4.73 -18.85
N ASP A 53 72.50 3.83 -19.74
CA ASP A 53 73.04 2.47 -19.90
C ASP A 53 73.15 1.71 -18.56
N SER A 54 72.11 1.86 -17.73
CA SER A 54 72.04 1.29 -16.38
C SER A 54 70.99 0.16 -16.30
N LYS A 55 70.97 -0.56 -15.17
CA LYS A 55 70.01 -1.66 -14.95
C LYS A 55 68.67 -1.14 -14.43
N ILE A 56 67.59 -1.70 -14.97
CA ILE A 56 66.21 -1.49 -14.52
C ILE A 56 66.04 -1.98 -13.07
N ASN A 57 65.27 -1.23 -12.29
CA ASN A 57 64.89 -1.58 -10.93
C ASN A 57 63.76 -2.62 -10.92
N GLY A 58 64.13 -3.89 -10.81
CA GLY A 58 63.17 -5.01 -10.76
C GLY A 58 62.17 -4.96 -9.59
N ARG A 59 62.42 -4.17 -8.52
CA ARG A 59 61.46 -4.02 -7.42
C ARG A 59 60.20 -3.29 -7.85
N LEU A 60 60.33 -2.22 -8.64
CA LEU A 60 59.18 -1.43 -9.12
C LEU A 60 58.21 -2.30 -9.94
N LYS A 61 58.75 -3.20 -10.75
CA LYS A 61 57.95 -4.16 -11.51
C LYS A 61 57.24 -5.16 -10.60
N ASN A 62 57.93 -5.71 -9.61
CA ASN A 62 57.32 -6.64 -8.65
C ASN A 62 56.21 -5.97 -7.82
N ASP A 63 56.42 -4.71 -7.42
CA ASP A 63 55.43 -3.94 -6.67
C ASP A 63 54.20 -3.65 -7.54
N LEU A 64 54.39 -3.28 -8.82
CA LEU A 64 53.30 -3.13 -9.78
C LEU A 64 52.52 -4.44 -9.97
N ASP A 65 53.22 -5.57 -10.17
CA ASP A 65 52.58 -6.87 -10.33
C ASP A 65 51.75 -7.25 -9.10
N ALA A 66 52.24 -6.96 -7.89
CA ALA A 66 51.49 -7.17 -6.64
C ALA A 66 50.22 -6.31 -6.55
N LEU A 67 50.27 -5.04 -6.97
CA LEU A 67 49.10 -4.17 -7.03
C LEU A 67 48.07 -4.70 -8.04
N LEU A 68 48.51 -5.16 -9.21
CA LEU A 68 47.63 -5.73 -10.24
C LEU A 68 46.94 -7.01 -9.76
N VAL A 69 47.64 -7.88 -9.03
CA VAL A 69 47.05 -9.08 -8.40
C VAL A 69 45.99 -8.69 -7.37
N THR A 70 46.30 -7.73 -6.50
CA THR A 70 45.37 -7.24 -5.48
C THR A 70 44.10 -6.66 -6.13
N ARG A 71 44.27 -5.93 -7.23
CA ARG A 71 43.19 -5.33 -8.00
C ARG A 71 42.26 -6.38 -8.59
N ASP A 72 42.82 -7.41 -9.21
CA ASP A 72 42.05 -8.51 -9.78
C ASP A 72 41.24 -9.26 -8.71
N GLN A 73 41.83 -9.50 -7.53
CA GLN A 73 41.13 -10.09 -6.39
C GLN A 73 39.95 -9.23 -5.94
N LEU A 74 40.13 -7.91 -5.85
CA LEU A 74 39.08 -6.99 -5.43
C LEU A 74 37.94 -6.90 -6.44
N VAL A 75 38.26 -6.88 -7.74
CA VAL A 75 37.27 -6.94 -8.82
C VAL A 75 36.48 -8.25 -8.78
N LYS A 76 37.13 -9.38 -8.52
CA LYS A 76 36.46 -10.68 -8.36
C LYS A 76 35.51 -10.68 -7.16
N MET A 77 35.92 -10.12 -6.01
CA MET A 77 35.05 -9.97 -4.85
C MET A 77 33.82 -9.10 -5.16
N LEU A 78 34.00 -7.97 -5.84
CA LEU A 78 32.90 -7.09 -6.24
C LEU A 78 31.91 -7.78 -7.21
N ARG A 79 32.41 -8.59 -8.15
CA ARG A 79 31.56 -9.38 -9.06
C ARG A 79 30.74 -10.45 -8.34
N GLY A 80 31.31 -11.07 -7.30
CA GLY A 80 30.62 -12.08 -6.49
C GLY A 80 29.70 -11.50 -5.42
N PHE A 81 29.68 -10.18 -5.24
CA PHE A 81 29.09 -9.54 -4.08
C PHE A 81 27.56 -9.68 -4.03
N ASP A 82 26.88 -9.59 -5.17
CA ASP A 82 25.43 -9.77 -5.26
C ASP A 82 25.02 -11.20 -4.83
N GLY A 83 25.83 -12.20 -5.16
CA GLY A 83 25.62 -13.58 -4.69
C GLY A 83 25.81 -13.74 -3.18
N LEU A 84 26.76 -13.02 -2.58
CA LEU A 84 26.93 -13.01 -1.12
C LEU A 84 25.72 -12.38 -0.40
N LEU A 85 25.19 -11.28 -0.94
CA LEU A 85 23.97 -10.65 -0.41
C LEU A 85 22.77 -11.60 -0.53
N GLN A 86 22.57 -12.23 -1.69
CA GLN A 86 21.50 -13.20 -1.89
C GLN A 86 21.58 -14.36 -0.89
N ASN A 87 22.78 -14.91 -0.67
CA ASN A 87 22.99 -15.98 0.31
C ASN A 87 22.68 -15.53 1.74
N ALA A 88 23.04 -14.29 2.10
CA ALA A 88 22.72 -13.73 3.41
C ALA A 88 21.19 -13.56 3.62
N LEU A 89 20.47 -13.13 2.58
CA LEU A 89 19.02 -12.98 2.60
C LEU A 89 18.27 -14.31 2.53
N MET A 90 18.90 -15.38 2.08
CA MET A 90 18.27 -16.71 1.99
C MET A 90 17.78 -17.21 3.35
N GLY A 91 18.49 -16.87 4.45
CA GLY A 91 18.13 -17.30 5.81
C GLY A 91 16.81 -16.72 6.32
N ILE A 92 16.36 -15.57 5.79
CA ILE A 92 15.13 -14.90 6.21
C ILE A 92 14.01 -15.02 5.15
N ARG A 93 14.29 -15.63 4.00
CA ARG A 93 13.36 -15.70 2.87
C ARG A 93 12.05 -16.37 3.25
N GLU A 94 12.12 -17.49 3.96
CA GLU A 94 10.94 -18.22 4.41
C GLU A 94 10.11 -17.43 5.42
N GLU A 95 10.77 -16.69 6.32
CA GLU A 95 10.12 -15.84 7.31
C GLU A 95 9.39 -14.68 6.64
N VAL A 96 10.03 -14.00 5.69
CA VAL A 96 9.41 -12.94 4.89
C VAL A 96 8.20 -13.48 4.13
N GLN A 97 8.31 -14.67 3.53
CA GLN A 97 7.20 -15.29 2.82
C GLN A 97 6.03 -15.64 3.75
N LYS A 98 6.32 -16.17 4.95
CA LYS A 98 5.29 -16.48 5.97
C LYS A 98 4.61 -15.22 6.49
N GLU A 99 5.36 -14.17 6.81
CA GLU A 99 4.80 -12.90 7.28
C GLU A 99 3.93 -12.25 6.20
N THR A 100 4.40 -12.24 4.95
CA THR A 100 3.63 -11.69 3.83
C THR A 100 2.33 -12.46 3.63
N GLN A 101 2.38 -13.79 3.66
CA GLN A 101 1.19 -14.62 3.53
C GLN A 101 0.22 -14.40 4.70
N SER A 102 0.73 -14.29 5.92
CA SER A 102 -0.09 -14.00 7.12
C SER A 102 -0.82 -12.66 7.02
N ILE A 103 -0.16 -11.62 6.48
CA ILE A 103 -0.79 -10.32 6.22
C ILE A 103 -1.91 -10.47 5.19
N VAL A 104 -1.64 -11.14 4.06
CA VAL A 104 -2.63 -11.35 3.00
C VAL A 104 -3.84 -12.13 3.52
N ASP A 105 -3.61 -13.22 4.25
CA ASP A 105 -4.67 -14.05 4.82
C ASP A 105 -5.48 -13.26 5.85
N GLY A 106 -4.82 -12.48 6.71
CA GLY A 106 -5.46 -11.60 7.68
C GLY A 106 -6.35 -10.55 7.02
N THR A 107 -5.85 -9.86 6.00
CA THR A 107 -6.63 -8.88 5.22
C THR A 107 -7.82 -9.54 4.55
N ARG A 108 -7.63 -10.69 3.89
CA ARG A 108 -8.69 -11.38 3.17
C ARG A 108 -9.78 -11.92 4.10
N ASN A 109 -9.39 -12.42 5.28
CA ASN A 109 -10.35 -12.82 6.30
C ASN A 109 -11.20 -11.62 6.75
N ARG A 110 -10.58 -10.46 6.98
CA ARG A 110 -11.32 -9.25 7.34
C ARG A 110 -12.23 -8.75 6.22
N GLU A 111 -11.81 -8.85 4.95
CA GLU A 111 -12.66 -8.53 3.80
C GLU A 111 -13.91 -9.41 3.76
N VAL A 112 -13.77 -10.73 4.01
CA VAL A 112 -14.90 -11.67 4.05
C VAL A 112 -15.86 -11.35 5.20
N GLU A 113 -15.33 -11.00 6.38
CA GLU A 113 -16.14 -10.55 7.52
C GLU A 113 -16.92 -9.27 7.18
N LEU A 114 -16.23 -8.26 6.62
CA LEU A 114 -16.86 -7.01 6.20
C LEU A 114 -17.92 -7.24 5.13
N GLU A 115 -17.68 -8.12 4.16
CA GLU A 115 -18.67 -8.48 3.14
C GLU A 115 -19.93 -9.08 3.78
N LYS A 116 -19.75 -9.96 4.77
CA LYS A 116 -20.87 -10.53 5.52
C LYS A 116 -21.62 -9.46 6.31
N GLU A 117 -20.92 -8.61 7.06
CA GLU A 117 -21.51 -7.50 7.81
C GLU A 117 -22.33 -6.58 6.89
N LEU A 118 -21.81 -6.24 5.71
CA LEU A 118 -22.51 -5.43 4.70
C LEU A 118 -23.77 -6.13 4.15
N LYS A 119 -23.72 -7.45 3.91
CA LYS A 119 -24.89 -8.23 3.48
C LYS A 119 -25.97 -8.26 4.57
N ASP A 120 -25.58 -8.45 5.82
CA ASP A 120 -26.50 -8.48 6.96
C ASP A 120 -27.17 -7.11 7.17
N ILE A 121 -26.41 -6.01 7.06
CA ILE A 121 -26.94 -4.64 7.09
C ILE A 121 -27.93 -4.41 5.95
N LYS A 122 -27.58 -4.82 4.72
CA LYS A 122 -28.47 -4.69 3.56
C LYS A 122 -29.78 -5.45 3.78
N LEU A 123 -29.70 -6.67 4.33
CA LEU A 123 -30.88 -7.46 4.65
C LEU A 123 -31.76 -6.75 5.68
N ALA A 124 -31.17 -6.27 6.78
CA ALA A 124 -31.90 -5.53 7.81
C ALA A 124 -32.56 -4.25 7.27
N TYR A 125 -31.87 -3.53 6.38
CA TYR A 125 -32.40 -2.36 5.69
C TYR A 125 -33.62 -2.72 4.84
N LEU A 126 -33.53 -3.77 4.01
CA LEU A 126 -34.65 -4.21 3.17
C LEU A 126 -35.83 -4.73 3.99
N ASP A 127 -35.58 -5.43 5.10
CA ASP A 127 -36.62 -5.88 6.03
C ASP A 127 -37.38 -4.69 6.65
N LYS A 128 -36.68 -3.61 7.00
CA LYS A 128 -37.32 -2.37 7.49
C LYS A 128 -38.15 -1.67 6.42
N LEU A 129 -37.72 -1.69 5.16
CA LEU A 129 -38.54 -1.16 4.06
C LEU A 129 -39.80 -1.98 3.84
N ALA A 130 -39.73 -3.32 3.98
CA ALA A 130 -40.90 -4.18 3.91
C ALA A 130 -41.89 -3.88 5.05
N GLN A 131 -41.40 -3.75 6.29
CA GLN A 131 -42.22 -3.35 7.45
C GLN A 131 -42.89 -2.00 7.23
N TYR A 132 -42.15 -0.99 6.75
CA TYR A 132 -42.70 0.31 6.41
C TYR A 132 -43.81 0.21 5.36
N HIS A 133 -43.63 -0.63 4.33
CA HIS A 133 -44.66 -0.84 3.31
C HIS A 133 -45.94 -1.41 3.92
N ASP A 134 -45.84 -2.45 4.75
CA ASP A 134 -46.99 -3.09 5.38
C ASP A 134 -47.74 -2.13 6.30
N GLU A 135 -47.03 -1.37 7.14
CA GLU A 135 -47.64 -0.36 8.02
C GLU A 135 -48.33 0.75 7.22
N PHE A 136 -47.71 1.18 6.12
CA PHE A 136 -48.27 2.19 5.23
C PHE A 136 -49.57 1.71 4.57
N GLU A 137 -49.58 0.50 4.00
CA GLU A 137 -50.77 -0.07 3.35
C GLU A 137 -51.90 -0.30 4.37
N GLN A 138 -51.58 -0.77 5.58
CA GLN A 138 -52.55 -0.89 6.66
C GLN A 138 -53.15 0.46 7.02
N GLY A 139 -52.33 1.49 7.26
CA GLY A 139 -52.79 2.84 7.55
C GLY A 139 -53.67 3.42 6.44
N ALA A 140 -53.30 3.19 5.17
CA ALA A 140 -54.07 3.66 4.03
C ALA A 140 -55.43 2.94 3.94
N SER A 141 -55.46 1.64 4.21
CA SER A 141 -56.68 0.84 4.26
C SER A 141 -57.61 1.26 5.40
N GLU A 142 -57.07 1.55 6.59
CA GLU A 142 -57.87 2.07 7.71
C GLU A 142 -58.47 3.44 7.39
N LEU A 143 -57.69 4.38 6.83
CA LEU A 143 -58.19 5.71 6.46
C LEU A 143 -59.30 5.65 5.41
N LEU A 144 -59.23 4.71 4.47
CA LEU A 144 -60.27 4.48 3.47
C LEU A 144 -61.64 4.17 4.11
N LYS A 145 -61.68 3.48 5.26
CA LYS A 145 -62.92 3.18 5.97
C LYS A 145 -63.62 4.44 6.49
N TYR A 146 -62.86 5.50 6.77
CA TYR A 146 -63.40 6.78 7.25
C TYR A 146 -63.87 7.72 6.13
N ARG A 147 -63.61 7.40 4.86
CA ARG A 147 -63.93 8.25 3.71
C ARG A 147 -65.38 8.74 3.71
N GLN A 148 -66.33 7.81 3.76
CA GLN A 148 -67.76 8.12 3.73
C GLN A 148 -68.22 8.93 4.95
N LEU A 149 -67.58 8.72 6.11
CA LEU A 149 -67.89 9.47 7.33
C LEU A 149 -67.36 10.91 7.23
N ASN A 150 -66.13 11.09 6.75
CA ASN A 150 -65.52 12.40 6.55
C ASN A 150 -66.33 13.24 5.55
N GLU A 151 -66.79 12.64 4.44
CA GLU A 151 -67.68 13.30 3.47
C GLU A 151 -68.98 13.82 4.12
N ARG A 152 -69.62 13.00 4.95
CA ARG A 152 -70.87 13.37 5.65
C ARG A 152 -70.67 14.46 6.70
N LEU A 153 -69.49 14.53 7.31
CA LEU A 153 -69.14 15.52 8.32
C LEU A 153 -68.52 16.79 7.72
N GLY A 154 -68.34 16.85 6.39
CA GLY A 154 -67.67 17.98 5.73
C GLY A 154 -66.18 18.10 6.07
N LEU A 155 -65.55 17.01 6.53
CA LEU A 155 -64.13 16.97 6.86
C LEU A 155 -63.29 16.69 5.61
N ARG A 156 -62.12 17.33 5.52
CA ARG A 156 -61.18 17.08 4.42
C ARG A 156 -60.59 15.68 4.54
N GLU A 157 -60.66 14.90 3.46
CA GLU A 157 -60.03 13.58 3.38
C GLU A 157 -58.50 13.72 3.53
N VAL A 158 -57.91 12.88 4.39
CA VAL A 158 -56.46 12.74 4.50
C VAL A 158 -56.06 11.54 3.64
N ASP A 159 -55.49 11.81 2.46
CA ASP A 159 -54.93 10.76 1.62
C ASP A 159 -53.43 10.64 1.86
N ILE A 160 -53.01 9.55 2.50
CA ILE A 160 -51.60 9.28 2.75
C ILE A 160 -50.91 8.63 1.54
N ARG A 161 -51.66 8.12 0.54
CA ARG A 161 -51.09 7.43 -0.64
C ARG A 161 -50.19 8.31 -1.49
N GLY A 162 -50.48 9.62 -1.53
CA GLY A 162 -49.65 10.63 -2.20
C GLY A 162 -48.52 11.22 -1.34
N ASN A 163 -48.41 10.84 -0.05
CA ASN A 163 -47.51 11.47 0.93
C ASN A 163 -46.66 10.42 1.68
N ARG A 164 -46.01 9.50 0.95
CA ARG A 164 -45.01 8.61 1.55
C ARG A 164 -43.85 9.47 2.08
N ILE A 165 -43.47 9.25 3.34
CA ILE A 165 -42.32 9.93 3.96
C ILE A 165 -41.01 9.40 3.35
N ILE A 166 -40.95 8.09 3.09
CA ILE A 166 -39.85 7.46 2.34
C ILE A 166 -40.22 7.47 0.86
N ASP A 167 -39.61 8.38 0.10
CA ASP A 167 -39.74 8.51 -1.35
C ASP A 167 -38.56 7.81 -2.07
N LEU A 168 -38.83 6.58 -2.54
CA LEU A 168 -37.85 5.74 -3.25
C LEU A 168 -37.66 6.14 -4.72
N ASP A 169 -38.55 6.95 -5.29
CA ASP A 169 -38.55 7.33 -6.71
C ASP A 169 -37.77 8.62 -6.97
N SER A 170 -37.33 9.30 -5.91
CA SER A 170 -36.59 10.54 -6.02
C SER A 170 -35.12 10.31 -6.44
N THR A 171 -34.77 10.67 -7.69
CA THR A 171 -33.39 10.63 -8.20
C THR A 171 -32.52 11.82 -7.77
N TYR A 172 -33.08 12.78 -7.03
CA TYR A 172 -32.38 14.00 -6.58
C TYR A 172 -32.58 14.21 -5.08
N GLN A 173 -31.49 14.45 -4.34
CA GLN A 173 -31.56 14.94 -2.95
C GLN A 173 -32.13 16.37 -2.94
N ARG A 174 -33.25 16.59 -2.24
CA ARG A 174 -33.78 17.96 -2.01
C ARG A 174 -33.11 18.55 -0.77
N GLY A 175 -32.23 19.54 -0.96
CA GLY A 175 -31.57 20.29 0.12
C GLY A 175 -30.42 19.52 0.79
N ASN A 176 -30.11 19.85 2.06
CA ASN A 176 -29.02 19.24 2.85
C ASN A 176 -29.48 17.99 3.65
N HIS A 177 -30.57 17.34 3.24
CA HIS A 177 -31.09 16.19 3.96
C HIS A 177 -30.46 14.90 3.42
N PHE A 178 -29.79 14.14 4.30
CA PHE A 178 -29.33 12.80 3.98
C PHE A 178 -30.54 11.91 3.69
N LYS A 179 -30.60 11.35 2.49
CA LYS A 179 -31.60 10.33 2.17
C LYS A 179 -31.21 9.06 2.91
N ALA A 180 -32.11 8.53 3.73
CA ALA A 180 -31.95 7.22 4.37
C ALA A 180 -31.97 6.05 3.36
N VAL A 181 -32.08 6.35 2.07
CA VAL A 181 -32.15 5.39 0.99
C VAL A 181 -30.74 5.23 0.44
N PHE A 182 -30.19 4.02 0.51
CA PHE A 182 -29.09 3.65 -0.36
C PHE A 182 -29.53 3.98 -1.79
N GLU A 183 -28.96 5.02 -2.38
CA GLU A 183 -29.31 5.36 -3.75
C GLU A 183 -29.19 4.09 -4.60
N PRO A 184 -30.22 3.71 -5.38
CA PRO A 184 -30.13 2.56 -6.28
C PRO A 184 -29.02 2.76 -7.33
N THR A 185 -28.52 3.98 -7.47
CA THR A 185 -27.28 4.28 -8.18
C THR A 185 -26.07 3.84 -7.37
N VAL A 186 -25.46 2.78 -7.87
CA VAL A 186 -24.11 2.25 -7.60
C VAL A 186 -23.02 3.29 -7.27
N ASN A 187 -23.22 4.58 -7.56
CA ASN A 187 -22.23 5.65 -7.49
C ASN A 187 -21.77 5.96 -6.06
N GLU A 188 -22.65 6.21 -5.08
CA GLU A 188 -22.19 6.56 -3.72
C GLU A 188 -21.41 5.41 -3.06
N ALA A 189 -21.90 4.18 -3.21
CA ALA A 189 -21.21 3.00 -2.71
C ALA A 189 -19.87 2.75 -3.44
N ARG A 190 -19.84 2.95 -4.76
CA ARG A 190 -18.62 2.82 -5.57
C ARG A 190 -17.60 3.90 -5.22
N ASP A 191 -18.05 5.14 -5.04
CA ASP A 191 -17.20 6.26 -4.70
C ASP A 191 -16.63 6.07 -3.30
N THR A 192 -17.43 5.71 -2.30
CA THR A 192 -16.93 5.38 -0.96
C THR A 192 -15.96 4.19 -0.97
N LEU A 193 -16.21 3.15 -1.78
CA LEU A 193 -15.27 2.05 -1.94
C LEU A 193 -13.94 2.50 -2.60
N ALA A 194 -14.01 3.42 -3.55
CA ALA A 194 -12.85 3.92 -4.28
C ALA A 194 -12.03 4.95 -3.48
N THR A 195 -12.69 5.83 -2.72
CA THR A 195 -12.05 6.94 -1.98
C THR A 195 -11.80 6.62 -0.50
N GLY A 196 -12.50 5.62 0.05
CA GLY A 196 -12.47 5.31 1.49
C GLY A 196 -13.19 6.35 2.36
N THR A 197 -13.99 7.24 1.77
CA THR A 197 -14.65 8.34 2.49
C THR A 197 -16.17 8.32 2.30
N LEU A 198 -16.90 8.69 3.35
CA LEU A 198 -18.34 8.91 3.27
C LEU A 198 -18.66 10.14 2.40
N PRO A 199 -19.76 10.13 1.62
CA PRO A 199 -20.22 11.31 0.91
C PRO A 199 -20.55 12.45 1.90
N HIS A 200 -20.38 13.70 1.46
CA HIS A 200 -20.57 14.88 2.32
C HIS A 200 -21.93 14.91 3.03
N ALA A 201 -23.03 14.55 2.36
CA ALA A 201 -24.36 14.48 2.97
C ALA A 201 -24.44 13.43 4.10
N ALA A 202 -23.77 12.29 3.95
CA ALA A 202 -23.69 11.24 4.96
C ALA A 202 -22.87 11.70 6.18
N GLN A 203 -21.77 12.42 5.94
CA GLN A 203 -20.97 13.03 7.01
C GLN A 203 -21.79 14.03 7.83
N GLN A 204 -22.51 14.95 7.17
CA GLN A 204 -23.35 15.93 7.84
C GLN A 204 -24.45 15.30 8.70
N TYR A 205 -25.04 14.20 8.24
CA TYR A 205 -26.03 13.46 9.02
C TYR A 205 -25.40 12.73 10.22
N ALA A 206 -24.24 12.10 10.04
CA ALA A 206 -23.51 11.47 11.14
C ALA A 206 -23.17 12.48 12.25
N GLU A 207 -22.79 13.71 11.89
CA GLU A 207 -22.53 14.79 12.85
C GLU A 207 -23.79 15.25 13.61
N GLN A 208 -24.97 15.14 13.00
CA GLN A 208 -26.24 15.46 13.65
C GLN A 208 -26.65 14.41 14.68
N LEU A 209 -26.23 13.15 14.52
CA LEU A 209 -26.56 12.04 15.44
C LEU A 209 -25.77 12.09 16.76
N VAL A 210 -24.67 12.82 16.81
CA VAL A 210 -23.78 12.91 17.98
C VAL A 210 -24.13 14.10 18.90
N LYS A 211 -25.10 14.94 18.49
CA LYS A 211 -25.63 16.06 19.30
C LYS A 211 -26.90 15.69 20.03
#